data_AF-A0A7S0BR85-F1
#
_entry.id   AF-A0A7S0BR85-F1
#
_cell.length_a   1.000
_cell.length_b   1.000
_cell.length_c   1.000
_cell.angle_alpha   90.00
_cell.angle_beta   90.00
_cell.angle_gamma   90.00
#
_symmetry.space_group_name_H-M   'P 1'
#
loop_
_entity.id
_entity.type
_entity.pdbx_description
1 polymer ?
#
loop_
_entity_poly.entity_id
_entity_poly.type
_entity_poly.pdbx_seq_one_letter_code
_entity_poly.pdbx_strand_id
1 'polypeptide(L)'
;MSGRGRSRGVFGHLSLLLMGKSLVDEVGRMPVKPMVTFVLMALQIAVYFLFVPGVDYRVKSMCLNPKAMLGNITASVWIRRIVASALLHSNDRHLYFNMISFLHKGVALEPILGPQPFLLLIAVLMFLSGVTNVLVSYVASAYFGYSKPLQSCAIGFSGVLFGLSTFLNMQYRERSVRIFGFSVKPSYAAWAELVLIQIIVPRASLMGHLSGILAGLVVVYYQRYKPITEPTDGSRFHGSGRLGTG
;
A
#
# COMPACT_ATOMS: atom_id res chain seq x y z
N MET A 1 -19.56 5.46 -47.14
CA MET A 1 -19.17 4.48 -46.09
C MET A 1 -18.41 5.23 -45.00
N SER A 2 -19.05 5.40 -43.84
CA SER A 2 -18.46 5.99 -42.64
C SER A 2 -17.77 4.90 -41.81
N GLY A 3 -16.63 5.21 -41.19
CA GLY A 3 -15.90 4.25 -40.37
C GLY A 3 -14.68 4.84 -39.65
N ARG A 4 -14.92 5.63 -38.61
CA ARG A 4 -13.96 6.16 -37.64
C ARG A 4 -12.95 5.10 -37.13
N GLY A 5 -11.74 5.57 -36.88
CA GLY A 5 -11.16 5.45 -35.52
C GLY A 5 -9.82 4.72 -35.41
N ARG A 6 -8.75 5.50 -35.20
CA ARG A 6 -7.57 5.04 -34.44
C ARG A 6 -6.83 6.18 -33.76
N SER A 7 -7.51 6.93 -32.89
CA SER A 7 -6.88 7.82 -31.91
C SER A 7 -7.14 7.27 -30.51
N ARG A 8 -6.35 6.27 -30.09
CA ARG A 8 -6.41 5.66 -28.74
C ARG A 8 -5.04 5.46 -28.07
N GLY A 9 -3.94 5.91 -28.69
CA GLY A 9 -2.57 5.71 -28.14
C GLY A 9 -1.95 6.96 -27.50
N VAL A 10 -2.10 8.14 -28.13
CA VAL A 10 -1.27 9.32 -27.77
C VAL A 10 -1.73 9.98 -26.47
N PHE A 11 -3.04 10.04 -26.22
CA PHE A 11 -3.60 10.73 -25.05
C PHE A 11 -3.24 10.03 -23.73
N GLY A 12 -3.22 8.69 -23.70
CA GLY A 12 -2.86 7.92 -22.51
C GLY A 12 -1.39 8.08 -22.11
N HIS A 13 -0.48 8.05 -23.09
CA HIS A 13 0.95 8.27 -22.83
C HIS A 13 1.24 9.70 -22.39
N LEU A 14 0.57 10.70 -22.98
CA LEU A 14 0.72 12.09 -22.59
C LEU A 14 0.19 12.35 -21.17
N SER A 15 -0.98 11.82 -20.80
CA SER A 15 -1.51 11.96 -19.43
C SER A 15 -0.60 11.33 -18.38
N LEU A 16 0.01 10.17 -18.68
CA LEU A 16 0.96 9.51 -17.79
C LEU A 16 2.28 10.28 -17.68
N LEU A 17 2.77 10.85 -18.78
CA LEU A 17 3.95 11.73 -18.77
C LEU A 17 3.70 13.01 -17.98
N LEU A 18 2.51 13.62 -18.13
CA LEU A 18 2.12 14.81 -17.37
C LEU A 18 1.96 14.51 -15.88
N MET A 19 1.38 13.37 -15.52
CA MET A 19 1.29 12.92 -14.12
C MET A 19 2.67 12.63 -13.54
N GLY A 20 3.55 11.96 -14.29
CA GLY A 20 4.94 11.70 -13.89
C GLY A 20 5.73 12.99 -13.69
N LYS A 21 5.60 13.96 -14.60
CA LYS A 21 6.23 15.28 -14.47
C LYS A 21 5.70 16.05 -13.26
N SER A 22 4.38 16.05 -13.04
CA SER A 22 3.77 16.69 -11.87
C SER A 22 4.30 16.09 -10.56
N LEU A 23 4.48 14.77 -10.48
CA LEU A 23 5.02 14.10 -9.29
C LEU A 23 6.51 14.41 -9.09
N VAL A 24 7.31 14.47 -10.16
CA VAL A 24 8.73 14.87 -10.08
C VAL A 24 8.89 16.32 -9.65
N ASP A 25 8.07 17.23 -10.19
CA ASP A 25 8.07 18.64 -9.81
C ASP A 25 7.61 18.83 -8.35
N GLU A 26 6.63 18.05 -7.90
CA GLU A 26 6.14 18.06 -6.53
C GLU A 26 7.20 17.55 -5.55
N VAL A 27 7.87 16.43 -5.86
CA VAL A 27 9.03 15.91 -5.11
C VAL A 27 10.18 16.92 -5.09
N GLY A 28 10.46 17.58 -6.21
CA GLY A 28 11.54 18.56 -6.32
C GLY A 28 11.32 19.81 -5.46
N ARG A 29 10.05 20.14 -5.16
CA ARG A 29 9.65 21.30 -4.34
C ARG A 29 9.50 20.97 -2.85
N MET A 30 9.59 19.68 -2.46
CA MET A 30 9.42 19.30 -1.07
C MET A 30 10.63 19.67 -0.22
N PRO A 31 10.42 20.28 0.97
CA PRO A 31 11.51 20.63 1.87
C PRO A 31 12.20 19.38 2.43
N VAL A 32 11.46 18.28 2.59
CA VAL A 32 11.95 16.98 3.03
C VAL A 32 11.62 15.94 1.97
N LYS A 33 12.65 15.31 1.41
CA LYS A 33 12.49 14.26 0.38
C LYS A 33 12.12 12.94 1.06
N PRO A 34 11.10 12.20 0.57
CA PRO A 34 10.65 10.93 1.16
C PRO A 34 11.63 9.78 0.82
N MET A 35 12.73 9.69 1.57
CA MET A 35 13.82 8.75 1.32
C MET A 35 13.38 7.29 1.43
N VAL A 36 12.57 6.94 2.43
CA VAL A 36 12.08 5.56 2.63
C VAL A 36 11.25 5.13 1.43
N THR A 37 10.37 6.01 0.95
CA THR A 37 9.57 5.78 -0.25
C THR A 37 10.46 5.46 -1.45
N PHE A 38 11.47 6.31 -1.74
CA PHE A 38 12.36 6.08 -2.89
C PHE A 38 13.21 4.82 -2.77
N VAL A 39 13.78 4.56 -1.59
CA VAL A 39 14.60 3.37 -1.35
C VAL A 39 13.78 2.10 -1.53
N LEU A 40 12.56 2.04 -0.98
CA LEU A 40 11.69 0.88 -1.12
C LEU A 40 11.14 0.72 -2.55
N MET A 41 10.89 1.81 -3.28
CA MET A 41 10.57 1.75 -4.71
C MET A 41 11.74 1.16 -5.50
N ALA A 42 12.95 1.68 -5.30
CA ALA A 42 14.15 1.20 -5.96
C ALA A 42 14.41 -0.29 -5.67
N LEU A 43 14.22 -0.72 -4.41
CA LEU A 43 14.31 -2.12 -4.02
C LEU A 43 13.32 -3.00 -4.78
N GLN A 44 12.04 -2.61 -4.85
CA GLN A 44 11.01 -3.39 -5.56
C GLN A 44 11.30 -3.47 -7.06
N ILE A 45 11.76 -2.38 -7.66
CA ILE A 45 12.17 -2.33 -9.07
C ILE A 45 13.40 -3.25 -9.30
N ALA A 46 14.41 -3.17 -8.43
CA ALA A 46 15.59 -4.02 -8.52
C ALA A 46 15.22 -5.51 -8.39
N VAL A 47 14.40 -5.87 -7.39
CA VAL A 47 13.89 -7.23 -7.20
C VAL A 47 13.11 -7.70 -8.44
N TYR A 48 12.31 -6.85 -9.06
CA TYR A 48 11.58 -7.19 -10.29
C TYR A 48 12.51 -7.57 -11.46
N PHE A 49 13.59 -6.82 -11.66
CA PHE A 49 14.55 -7.12 -12.73
C PHE A 49 15.48 -8.29 -12.40
N LEU A 50 15.76 -8.54 -11.12
CA LEU A 50 16.53 -9.72 -10.69
C LEU A 50 15.73 -11.02 -10.80
N PHE A 51 14.41 -10.97 -10.54
CA PHE A 51 13.51 -12.12 -10.59
C PHE A 51 12.51 -11.95 -11.75
N VAL A 52 12.99 -12.16 -12.98
CA VAL A 52 12.21 -11.92 -14.20
C VAL A 52 10.95 -12.80 -14.22
N PRO A 53 9.74 -12.19 -14.21
CA PRO A 53 8.48 -12.93 -14.25
C PRO A 53 8.36 -13.74 -15.53
N GLY A 54 8.04 -15.04 -15.40
CA GLY A 54 7.86 -15.95 -16.54
C GLY A 54 9.10 -16.79 -16.88
N VAL A 55 10.29 -16.40 -16.40
CA VAL A 55 11.52 -17.20 -16.51
C VAL A 55 11.82 -17.90 -15.19
N ASP A 56 11.61 -17.22 -14.06
CA ASP A 56 11.89 -17.80 -12.74
C ASP A 56 10.63 -18.43 -12.10
N TYR A 57 10.62 -19.77 -12.01
CA TYR A 57 9.59 -20.54 -11.31
C TYR A 57 9.45 -20.16 -9.82
N ARG A 58 10.48 -19.52 -9.23
CA ARG A 58 10.48 -19.05 -7.84
C ARG A 58 9.42 -17.97 -7.58
N VAL A 59 9.06 -17.16 -8.57
CA VAL A 59 8.03 -16.11 -8.40
C VAL A 59 6.67 -16.72 -8.07
N LYS A 60 6.31 -17.83 -8.73
CA LYS A 60 5.08 -18.56 -8.43
C LYS A 60 5.15 -19.31 -7.09
N SER A 61 6.33 -19.81 -6.70
CA SER A 61 6.49 -20.53 -5.44
C SER A 61 6.56 -19.60 -4.21
N MET A 62 6.91 -18.33 -4.41
CA MET A 62 7.06 -17.31 -3.36
C MET A 62 5.84 -16.41 -3.17
N CYS A 63 4.77 -16.59 -3.94
CA CYS A 63 3.54 -15.86 -3.67
C CYS A 63 2.88 -16.28 -2.35
N LEU A 64 2.01 -15.40 -1.86
CA LEU A 64 1.23 -15.63 -0.66
C LEU A 64 0.02 -16.52 -1.00
N ASN A 65 0.22 -17.83 -0.91
CA ASN A 65 -0.81 -18.84 -1.11
C ASN A 65 -1.39 -19.28 0.24
N PRO A 66 -2.68 -19.03 0.54
CA PRO A 66 -3.25 -19.34 1.85
C PRO A 66 -3.21 -20.83 2.20
N LYS A 67 -3.44 -21.74 1.24
CA LYS A 67 -3.34 -23.19 1.47
C LYS A 67 -1.94 -23.61 1.93
N ALA A 68 -0.90 -23.08 1.30
CA ALA A 68 0.48 -23.34 1.70
C ALA A 68 0.82 -22.71 3.06
N MET A 69 0.21 -21.57 3.41
CA MET A 69 0.42 -20.88 4.69
C MET A 69 -0.25 -21.56 5.87
N LEU A 70 -1.33 -22.31 5.64
CA LEU A 70 -2.02 -23.13 6.65
C LEU A 70 -1.40 -24.53 6.82
N GLY A 71 -0.46 -24.92 5.96
CA GLY A 71 0.27 -26.17 6.09
C GLY A 71 1.32 -26.13 7.21
N ASN A 72 1.98 -27.26 7.44
CA ASN A 72 3.04 -27.35 8.43
C ASN A 72 4.34 -26.71 7.90
N ILE A 73 4.53 -25.42 8.18
CA ILE A 73 5.73 -24.67 7.79
C ILE A 73 6.31 -23.90 8.98
N THR A 74 7.61 -23.64 8.95
CA THR A 74 8.28 -22.88 10.00
C THR A 74 7.93 -21.39 9.95
N ALA A 75 8.02 -20.71 11.10
CA ALA A 75 7.79 -19.27 11.19
C ALA A 75 8.71 -18.45 10.25
N SER A 76 9.96 -18.90 10.04
CA SER A 76 10.89 -18.25 9.12
C SER A 76 10.44 -18.33 7.66
N VAL A 77 9.91 -19.48 7.23
CA VAL A 77 9.32 -19.63 5.89
C VAL A 77 8.05 -18.79 5.76
N TRP A 78 7.26 -18.69 6.84
CA TRP A 78 6.05 -17.90 6.89
C TRP A 78 6.32 -16.40 6.66
N ILE A 79 7.25 -15.83 7.43
CA ILE A 79 7.68 -14.43 7.30
C ILE A 79 8.30 -14.18 5.92
N ARG A 80 9.19 -15.08 5.46
CA ARG A 80 9.82 -14.95 4.14
C ARG A 80 8.79 -14.89 3.01
N ARG A 81 7.72 -15.70 3.08
CA ARG A 81 6.66 -15.68 2.07
C ARG A 81 5.90 -14.36 2.07
N ILE A 82 5.57 -13.79 3.23
CA ILE A 82 4.94 -12.46 3.30
C ILE A 82 5.84 -11.40 2.66
N VAL A 83 7.08 -11.29 3.11
CA VAL A 83 8.01 -10.26 2.64
C VAL A 83 8.28 -10.42 1.15
N ALA A 84 8.61 -11.63 0.70
CA ALA A 84 8.88 -11.89 -0.73
C ALA A 84 7.65 -11.61 -1.60
N SER A 85 6.46 -12.04 -1.17
CA SER A 85 5.24 -11.81 -1.93
C SER A 85 4.92 -10.33 -2.11
N ALA A 86 5.25 -9.48 -1.12
CA ALA A 86 5.02 -8.04 -1.19
C ALA A 86 6.02 -7.32 -2.10
N LEU A 87 7.26 -7.83 -2.21
CA LEU A 87 8.31 -7.20 -3.04
C LEU A 87 8.29 -7.66 -4.51
N LEU A 88 7.84 -8.89 -4.77
CA LEU A 88 7.75 -9.43 -6.13
C LEU A 88 6.55 -8.87 -6.88
N HIS A 89 6.68 -8.72 -8.19
CA HIS A 89 5.60 -8.26 -9.06
C HIS A 89 5.46 -9.20 -10.26
N SER A 90 4.23 -9.39 -10.73
CA SER A 90 3.91 -10.39 -11.76
C SER A 90 4.07 -9.92 -13.21
N ASN A 91 4.08 -8.61 -13.47
CA ASN A 91 4.23 -8.01 -14.79
C ASN A 91 4.51 -6.49 -14.68
N ASP A 92 4.93 -5.88 -15.79
CA ASP A 92 5.31 -4.46 -15.86
C ASP A 92 4.16 -3.53 -15.44
N ARG A 93 2.94 -3.80 -15.91
CA ARG A 93 1.75 -2.98 -15.57
C ARG A 93 1.49 -3.02 -14.07
N HIS A 94 1.59 -4.20 -13.47
CA HIS A 94 1.39 -4.37 -12.05
C HIS A 94 2.46 -3.65 -11.24
N LEU A 95 3.74 -3.74 -11.62
CA LEU A 95 4.81 -2.95 -10.99
C LEU A 95 4.55 -1.45 -11.14
N TYR A 96 4.27 -0.98 -12.36
CA TYR A 96 4.06 0.42 -12.68
C TYR A 96 2.97 1.08 -11.83
N PHE A 97 1.78 0.45 -11.75
CA PHE A 97 0.68 0.99 -10.95
C PHE A 97 0.97 0.95 -9.44
N ASN A 98 1.69 -0.07 -8.95
CA ASN A 98 2.12 -0.10 -7.55
C ASN A 98 3.11 1.05 -7.26
N MET A 99 4.08 1.30 -8.13
CA MET A 99 5.07 2.35 -7.93
C MET A 99 4.44 3.75 -7.92
N ILE A 100 3.50 4.04 -8.82
CA ILE A 100 2.78 5.33 -8.82
C ILE A 100 1.93 5.48 -7.55
N SER A 101 1.18 4.44 -7.20
CA SER A 101 0.32 4.45 -6.02
C SER A 101 1.14 4.57 -4.73
N PHE A 102 2.30 3.91 -4.66
CA PHE A 102 3.22 4.02 -3.53
C PHE A 102 3.84 5.39 -3.45
N LEU A 103 4.32 5.95 -4.56
CA LEU A 103 4.90 7.29 -4.60
C LEU A 103 3.91 8.32 -4.07
N HIS A 104 2.67 8.31 -4.56
CA HIS A 104 1.64 9.25 -4.11
C HIS A 104 1.36 9.12 -2.60
N LYS A 105 1.20 7.90 -2.09
CA LYS A 105 0.90 7.64 -0.67
C LYS A 105 2.10 7.92 0.23
N GLY A 106 3.31 7.59 -0.21
CA GLY A 106 4.55 7.80 0.53
C GLY A 106 4.92 9.28 0.63
N VAL A 107 4.79 10.02 -0.48
CA VAL A 107 4.93 11.48 -0.51
C VAL A 107 3.93 12.17 0.43
N ALA A 108 2.71 11.64 0.55
CA ALA A 108 1.69 12.20 1.44
C ALA A 108 1.93 11.85 2.93
N LEU A 109 2.50 10.69 3.24
CA LEU A 109 2.59 10.18 4.63
C LEU A 109 3.97 10.35 5.25
N GLU A 110 5.06 10.09 4.52
CA GLU A 110 6.42 10.07 5.06
C GLU A 110 6.85 11.43 5.64
N PRO A 111 6.59 12.59 4.99
CA PRO A 111 6.94 13.89 5.58
C PRO A 111 6.15 14.21 6.86
N ILE A 112 4.95 13.64 7.02
CA ILE A 112 4.11 13.89 8.19
C ILE A 112 4.49 12.98 9.36
N LEU A 113 4.78 11.71 9.08
CA LEU A 113 5.12 10.73 10.11
C LEU A 113 6.61 10.72 10.46
N GLY A 114 7.47 11.20 9.56
CA GLY A 114 8.90 10.94 9.58
C GLY A 114 9.28 9.55 9.04
N PRO A 115 10.57 9.34 8.72
CA PRO A 115 11.02 8.13 8.02
C PRO A 115 10.89 6.85 8.86
N GLN A 116 11.24 6.89 10.15
CA GLN A 116 11.21 5.69 11.00
C GLN A 116 9.77 5.21 11.29
N PRO A 117 8.82 6.07 11.71
CA PRO A 117 7.44 5.63 11.93
C PRO A 117 6.76 5.21 10.63
N PHE A 118 7.10 5.84 9.50
CA PHE A 118 6.59 5.43 8.19
C PHE A 118 7.10 4.04 7.77
N LEU A 119 8.39 3.76 7.97
CA LEU A 119 8.95 2.43 7.71
C LEU A 119 8.30 1.36 8.61
N LEU A 120 8.10 1.67 9.89
CA LEU A 120 7.39 0.77 10.81
C LEU A 120 5.94 0.52 10.36
N LEU A 121 5.23 1.57 9.93
CA LEU A 121 3.87 1.47 9.39
C LEU A 121 3.84 0.52 8.19
N ILE A 122 4.77 0.65 7.25
CA ILE A 122 4.89 -0.25 6.09
C ILE A 122 5.11 -1.70 6.55
N ALA A 123 6.04 -1.93 7.47
CA ALA A 123 6.34 -3.27 7.98
C ALA A 123 5.12 -3.92 8.67
N VAL A 124 4.42 -3.16 9.51
CA VAL A 124 3.20 -3.60 10.20
C VAL A 124 2.09 -3.90 9.18
N LEU A 125 1.84 -3.01 8.22
CA LEU A 125 0.83 -3.23 7.18
C LEU A 125 1.17 -4.43 6.29
N MET A 126 2.44 -4.64 5.95
CA MET A 126 2.89 -5.81 5.20
C MET A 126 2.60 -7.10 5.95
N PHE A 127 2.95 -7.15 7.23
CA PHE A 127 2.66 -8.32 8.05
C PHE A 127 1.15 -8.55 8.24
N LEU A 128 0.41 -7.52 8.66
CA LEU A 128 -1.03 -7.62 8.94
C LEU A 128 -1.84 -7.93 7.69
N SER A 129 -1.52 -7.34 6.53
CA SER A 129 -2.22 -7.65 5.28
C SER A 129 -1.95 -9.10 4.85
N GLY A 130 -0.74 -9.62 5.08
CA GLY A 130 -0.39 -11.02 4.84
C GLY A 130 -1.19 -11.99 5.73
N VAL A 131 -1.19 -11.76 7.06
CA VAL A 131 -2.00 -12.53 8.02
C VAL A 131 -3.47 -12.49 7.63
N THR A 132 -4.00 -11.29 7.38
CA THR A 132 -5.42 -11.08 7.08
C THR A 132 -5.81 -11.74 5.76
N ASN A 133 -4.92 -11.81 4.77
CA ASN A 133 -5.18 -12.50 3.52
C ASN A 133 -5.37 -14.01 3.72
N VAL A 134 -4.57 -14.63 4.59
CA VAL A 134 -4.74 -16.05 4.95
C VAL A 134 -6.07 -16.24 5.68
N LEU A 135 -6.37 -15.40 6.67
CA LEU A 135 -7.60 -15.49 7.46
C LEU A 135 -8.86 -15.30 6.61
N VAL A 136 -8.93 -14.24 5.81
CA VAL A 136 -10.08 -13.95 4.94
C VAL A 136 -10.28 -15.06 3.92
N SER A 137 -9.20 -15.59 3.33
CA SER A 137 -9.29 -16.69 2.38
C SER A 137 -9.78 -17.99 3.03
N TYR A 138 -9.36 -18.26 4.27
CA TYR A 138 -9.84 -19.40 5.05
C TYR A 138 -11.34 -19.28 5.36
N VAL A 139 -11.76 -18.13 5.92
CA VAL A 139 -13.16 -17.86 6.26
C VAL A 139 -14.04 -17.91 5.01
N ALA A 140 -13.61 -17.30 3.90
CA ALA A 140 -14.35 -17.34 2.65
C ALA A 140 -14.49 -18.77 2.11
N SER A 141 -13.42 -19.57 2.15
CA SER A 141 -13.48 -20.96 1.71
C SER A 141 -14.41 -21.81 2.57
N ALA A 142 -14.42 -21.60 3.90
CA ALA A 142 -15.30 -22.29 4.82
C ALA A 142 -16.77 -21.89 4.61
N TYR A 143 -17.03 -20.59 4.42
CA TYR A 143 -18.38 -20.06 4.26
C TYR A 143 -19.04 -20.45 2.92
N PHE A 144 -18.30 -20.34 1.81
CA PHE A 144 -18.84 -20.64 0.48
C PHE A 144 -18.71 -22.11 0.06
N GLY A 145 -18.01 -22.94 0.84
CA GLY A 145 -17.87 -24.38 0.57
C GLY A 145 -17.01 -24.73 -0.66
N TYR A 146 -16.18 -23.80 -1.18
CA TYR A 146 -15.27 -24.07 -2.30
C TYR A 146 -13.85 -23.59 -2.02
N SER A 147 -12.84 -24.32 -2.55
CA SER A 147 -11.42 -24.16 -2.18
C SER A 147 -10.66 -23.07 -2.94
N LYS A 148 -11.30 -22.41 -3.92
CA LYS A 148 -10.67 -21.38 -4.77
C LYS A 148 -10.01 -20.23 -3.98
N PRO A 149 -10.59 -19.69 -2.87
CA PRO A 149 -9.93 -18.63 -2.10
C PRO A 149 -8.61 -19.11 -1.50
N LEU A 150 -8.55 -20.36 -1.03
CA LEU A 150 -7.34 -20.96 -0.46
C LEU A 150 -6.26 -21.26 -1.52
N GLN A 151 -6.67 -21.50 -2.76
CA GLN A 151 -5.76 -21.72 -3.90
C GLN A 151 -5.28 -20.42 -4.54
N SER A 152 -5.81 -19.26 -4.11
CA SER A 152 -5.37 -17.97 -4.63
C SER A 152 -3.89 -17.71 -4.29
N CYS A 153 -3.27 -16.85 -5.09
CA CYS A 153 -1.85 -16.53 -5.02
C CYS A 153 -1.74 -15.02 -5.11
N ALA A 154 -1.51 -14.37 -3.95
CA ALA A 154 -1.32 -12.93 -3.88
C ALA A 154 0.17 -12.60 -4.02
N ILE A 155 0.46 -11.64 -4.89
CA ILE A 155 1.81 -11.13 -5.13
C ILE A 155 1.68 -9.63 -5.39
N GLY A 156 2.71 -8.86 -5.06
CA GLY A 156 2.75 -7.40 -5.17
C GLY A 156 2.51 -6.67 -3.86
N PHE A 157 2.95 -5.42 -3.85
CA PHE A 157 2.90 -4.52 -2.70
C PHE A 157 1.49 -3.94 -2.45
N SER A 158 0.53 -4.28 -3.29
CA SER A 158 -0.81 -3.67 -3.34
C SER A 158 -1.59 -3.82 -2.03
N GLY A 159 -1.44 -4.93 -1.31
CA GLY A 159 -2.04 -5.08 0.03
C GLY A 159 -1.57 -3.99 1.01
N VAL A 160 -0.27 -3.67 0.99
CA VAL A 160 0.30 -2.57 1.78
C VAL A 160 -0.25 -1.23 1.31
N LEU A 161 -0.36 -1.02 -0.01
CA LEU A 161 -0.90 0.21 -0.58
C LEU A 161 -2.35 0.47 -0.20
N PHE A 162 -3.20 -0.56 -0.20
CA PHE A 162 -4.56 -0.44 0.31
C PHE A 162 -4.58 -0.11 1.81
N GLY A 163 -3.67 -0.70 2.58
CA GLY A 163 -3.48 -0.35 3.99
C GLY A 163 -3.09 1.12 4.20
N LEU A 164 -2.11 1.62 3.44
CA LEU A 164 -1.69 3.02 3.45
C LEU A 164 -2.81 3.95 2.98
N SER A 165 -3.59 3.55 1.96
CA SER A 165 -4.77 4.28 1.48
C SER A 165 -5.79 4.44 2.61
N THR A 166 -6.14 3.34 3.27
CA THR A 166 -7.07 3.36 4.41
C THR A 166 -6.52 4.22 5.54
N PHE A 167 -5.23 4.08 5.87
CA PHE A 167 -4.59 4.84 6.92
C PHE A 167 -4.66 6.35 6.66
N LEU A 168 -4.18 6.80 5.49
CA LEU A 168 -4.17 8.19 5.06
C LEU A 168 -5.58 8.80 5.10
N ASN A 169 -6.55 8.11 4.49
CA ASN A 169 -7.90 8.64 4.37
C ASN A 169 -8.69 8.61 5.70
N MET A 170 -8.35 7.70 6.61
CA MET A 170 -8.96 7.65 7.94
C MET A 170 -8.41 8.68 8.93
N GLN A 171 -7.15 9.09 8.77
CA GLN A 171 -6.51 10.10 9.60
C GLN A 171 -6.93 11.52 9.20
N TYR A 172 -7.02 11.82 7.90
CA TYR A 172 -7.34 13.16 7.40
C TYR A 172 -8.76 13.25 6.84
N ARG A 173 -9.76 12.98 7.70
CA ARG A 173 -11.19 12.88 7.32
C ARG A 173 -11.81 14.17 6.79
N GLU A 174 -11.20 15.31 7.05
CA GLU A 174 -11.72 16.62 6.66
C GLU A 174 -11.46 16.97 5.18
N ARG A 175 -10.60 16.20 4.50
CA ARG A 175 -10.28 16.44 3.09
C ARG A 175 -11.26 15.71 2.17
N SER A 176 -11.64 16.30 1.03
CA SER A 176 -12.31 15.54 -0.03
C SER A 176 -11.27 14.78 -0.87
N VAL A 177 -11.48 13.49 -1.13
CA VAL A 177 -10.58 12.69 -1.97
C VAL A 177 -11.14 12.65 -3.39
N ARG A 178 -10.31 12.95 -4.40
CA ARG A 178 -10.73 12.86 -5.80
C ARG A 178 -10.26 11.55 -6.43
N ILE A 179 -11.20 10.74 -6.91
CA ILE A 179 -10.93 9.50 -7.65
C ILE A 179 -11.55 9.66 -9.04
N PHE A 180 -10.73 9.68 -10.10
CA PHE A 180 -11.18 9.88 -11.49
C PHE A 180 -12.07 11.13 -11.69
N GLY A 181 -11.76 12.22 -10.96
CA GLY A 181 -12.52 13.47 -11.04
C GLY A 181 -13.77 13.53 -10.15
N PHE A 182 -14.18 12.41 -9.56
CA PHE A 182 -15.30 12.36 -8.61
C PHE A 182 -14.81 12.60 -7.18
N SER A 183 -15.56 13.42 -6.43
CA SER A 183 -15.30 13.65 -5.01
C SER A 183 -15.88 12.49 -4.19
N VAL A 184 -15.04 11.83 -3.42
CA VAL A 184 -15.38 10.69 -2.56
C VAL A 184 -15.02 11.07 -1.12
N LYS A 185 -15.92 10.74 -0.17
CA LYS A 185 -15.61 10.90 1.25
C LYS A 185 -14.39 10.02 1.60
N PRO A 186 -13.43 10.49 2.40
CA PRO A 186 -12.24 9.70 2.74
C PRO A 186 -12.55 8.30 3.27
N SER A 187 -13.65 8.15 4.01
CA SER A 187 -14.09 6.85 4.52
C SER A 187 -14.38 5.79 3.48
N TYR A 188 -14.75 6.21 2.26
CA TYR A 188 -15.06 5.31 1.16
C TYR A 188 -13.94 5.28 0.11
N ALA A 189 -12.88 6.06 0.26
CA ALA A 189 -11.84 6.19 -0.77
C ALA A 189 -11.14 4.85 -1.07
N ALA A 190 -10.71 4.12 -0.03
CA ALA A 190 -10.07 2.81 -0.21
C ALA A 190 -11.03 1.76 -0.81
N TRP A 191 -12.32 1.83 -0.48
CA TRP A 191 -13.36 0.95 -1.04
C TRP A 191 -13.65 1.29 -2.52
N ALA A 192 -13.70 2.57 -2.86
CA ALA A 192 -13.83 3.03 -4.24
C ALA A 192 -12.61 2.62 -5.08
N GLU A 193 -11.39 2.75 -4.54
CA GLU A 193 -10.15 2.26 -5.15
C GLU A 193 -10.21 0.75 -5.39
N LEU A 194 -10.79 -0.02 -4.44
CA LEU A 194 -10.98 -1.47 -4.58
C LEU A 194 -11.93 -1.82 -5.74
N VAL A 195 -13.10 -1.20 -5.80
CA VAL A 195 -14.07 -1.44 -6.87
C VAL A 195 -13.45 -1.10 -8.22
N LEU A 196 -12.81 0.05 -8.31
CA LEU A 196 -12.17 0.52 -9.52
C LEU A 196 -11.06 -0.43 -10.01
N ILE A 197 -10.16 -0.86 -9.13
CA ILE A 197 -9.06 -1.75 -9.56
C ILE A 197 -9.58 -3.11 -10.01
N GLN A 198 -10.70 -3.59 -9.45
CA GLN A 198 -11.32 -4.83 -9.90
C GLN A 198 -11.98 -4.71 -11.28
N ILE A 199 -12.46 -3.52 -11.65
CA ILE A 199 -12.96 -3.25 -12.99
C ILE A 199 -11.81 -3.18 -13.99
N ILE A 200 -10.72 -2.48 -13.64
CA ILE A 200 -9.56 -2.28 -14.54
C ILE A 200 -8.73 -3.56 -14.70
N VAL A 201 -8.54 -4.31 -13.60
CA VAL A 201 -7.72 -5.52 -13.54
C VAL A 201 -8.51 -6.64 -12.83
N PRO A 202 -9.49 -7.28 -13.50
CA PRO A 202 -10.36 -8.31 -12.89
C PRO A 202 -9.62 -9.56 -12.39
N ARG A 203 -8.37 -9.74 -12.82
CA ARG A 203 -7.50 -10.85 -12.39
C ARG A 203 -6.67 -10.51 -11.15
N ALA A 204 -6.76 -9.28 -10.63
CA ALA A 204 -6.05 -8.90 -9.41
C ALA A 204 -6.66 -9.60 -8.17
N SER A 205 -5.84 -9.82 -7.14
CA SER A 205 -6.30 -10.52 -5.94
C SER A 205 -7.25 -9.64 -5.12
N LEU A 206 -8.56 -9.86 -5.28
CA LEU A 206 -9.58 -9.22 -4.45
C LEU A 206 -9.33 -9.43 -2.96
N MET A 207 -8.98 -10.66 -2.58
CA MET A 207 -8.68 -11.00 -1.19
C MET A 207 -7.46 -10.23 -0.68
N GLY A 208 -6.39 -10.15 -1.47
CA GLY A 208 -5.19 -9.40 -1.09
C GLY A 208 -5.46 -7.91 -0.85
N HIS A 209 -6.23 -7.28 -1.74
CA HIS A 209 -6.60 -5.87 -1.59
C HIS A 209 -7.55 -5.63 -0.41
N LEU A 210 -8.57 -6.47 -0.25
CA LEU A 210 -9.50 -6.42 0.89
C LEU A 210 -8.74 -6.55 2.22
N SER A 211 -7.82 -7.50 2.30
CA SER A 211 -6.97 -7.70 3.48
C SER A 211 -6.07 -6.50 3.77
N GLY A 212 -5.62 -5.79 2.74
CA GLY A 212 -4.94 -4.50 2.89
C GLY A 212 -5.82 -3.44 3.57
N ILE A 213 -7.07 -3.30 3.11
CA ILE A 213 -8.04 -2.36 3.70
C ILE A 213 -8.27 -2.69 5.18
N LEU A 214 -8.55 -3.97 5.48
CA LEU A 214 -8.79 -4.44 6.84
C LEU A 214 -7.57 -4.24 7.75
N ALA A 215 -6.36 -4.54 7.27
CA ALA A 215 -5.12 -4.26 8.00
C ALA A 215 -4.94 -2.77 8.30
N GLY A 216 -5.24 -1.90 7.33
CA GLY A 216 -5.23 -0.44 7.53
C GLY A 216 -6.24 0.01 8.59
N LEU A 217 -7.45 -0.56 8.60
CA LEU A 217 -8.45 -0.27 9.64
C LEU A 217 -7.93 -0.68 11.02
N VAL A 218 -7.35 -1.88 11.16
CA VAL A 218 -6.76 -2.34 12.44
C VAL A 218 -5.72 -1.34 12.94
N VAL A 219 -4.80 -0.88 12.08
CA VAL A 219 -3.78 0.12 12.47
C VAL A 219 -4.43 1.43 12.89
N VAL A 220 -5.41 1.94 12.14
CA VAL A 220 -6.12 3.18 12.47
C VAL A 220 -6.80 3.09 13.83
N TYR A 221 -7.52 2.00 14.10
CA TYR A 221 -8.21 1.81 15.37
C TYR A 221 -7.23 1.64 16.53
N TYR A 222 -6.11 0.94 16.31
CA TYR A 222 -5.05 0.81 17.30
C TYR A 222 -4.42 2.17 17.65
N GLN A 223 -4.12 3.01 16.65
CA GLN A 223 -3.54 4.34 16.88
C GLN A 223 -4.47 5.30 17.61
N ARG A 224 -5.78 5.18 17.43
CA ARG A 224 -6.77 5.96 18.21
C ARG A 224 -6.74 5.59 19.69
N TYR A 225 -6.35 4.36 20.01
CA TYR A 225 -6.20 3.90 21.39
C TYR A 225 -4.81 4.24 21.97
N LYS A 226 -3.75 4.22 21.14
CA LYS A 226 -2.39 4.67 21.51
C LYS A 226 -1.77 5.48 20.36
N PRO A 227 -1.72 6.82 20.44
CA PRO A 227 -1.15 7.64 19.38
C PRO A 227 0.34 7.33 19.21
N ILE A 228 0.78 7.11 17.96
CA ILE A 228 2.21 6.90 17.63
C ILE A 228 3.01 8.20 17.77
N THR A 229 2.32 9.33 17.93
CA THR A 229 2.89 10.65 18.20
C THR A 229 2.73 11.03 19.67
N GLU A 230 3.41 10.34 20.57
CA GLU A 230 3.79 10.99 21.83
C GLU A 230 5.27 11.40 21.72
N PRO A 231 5.57 12.71 21.69
CA PRO A 231 6.89 13.16 22.08
C PRO A 231 7.08 12.77 23.54
N THR A 232 8.17 12.07 23.86
CA THR A 232 8.68 12.03 25.23
C THR A 232 9.13 13.45 25.60
N ASP A 233 8.21 14.30 26.06
CA ASP A 233 8.56 15.56 26.71
C ASP A 233 9.00 15.26 28.15
N GLY A 234 10.30 15.01 28.26
CA GLY A 234 11.03 14.91 29.51
C GLY A 234 11.87 16.15 29.75
N SER A 235 11.32 17.37 29.62
CA SER A 235 11.98 18.56 30.15
C SER A 235 10.99 19.66 30.55
N ARG A 236 10.21 19.42 31.60
CA ARG A 236 9.65 20.50 32.44
C ARG A 236 10.78 21.19 33.20
N PHE A 237 11.47 22.14 32.57
CA PHE A 237 12.23 23.15 33.32
C PHE A 237 11.24 24.09 34.00
N HIS A 238 11.04 23.90 35.31
CA HIS A 238 10.44 24.88 36.20
C HIS A 238 11.40 26.08 36.33
N GLY A 239 11.24 27.09 35.48
CA GLY A 239 11.85 28.40 35.64
C GLY A 239 10.89 29.33 36.38
N SER A 240 10.89 29.29 37.72
CA SER A 240 10.22 30.31 38.54
C SER A 240 11.09 31.57 38.59
N GLY A 241 10.79 32.53 37.72
CA GLY A 241 11.34 33.87 37.77
C GLY A 241 10.56 34.73 38.76
N ARG A 242 11.20 35.08 39.88
CA ARG A 242 10.80 36.22 40.72
C ARG A 242 11.00 37.51 39.93
N LEU A 243 9.97 38.34 39.82
CA LEU A 243 10.11 39.76 39.54
C LEU A 243 9.43 40.53 40.67
N GLY A 244 10.26 41.19 41.47
CA GLY A 244 9.83 42.17 42.46
C GLY A 244 9.46 43.49 41.77
N THR A 245 8.40 44.11 42.26
CA THR A 245 8.03 45.48 41.92
C THR A 245 8.63 46.41 42.96
N GLY A 246 9.49 47.32 42.48
CA GLY A 246 9.69 48.62 43.12
C GLY A 246 8.62 49.61 42.68
#